data_AF-A0A958RU46-F1
#
_entry.id   AF-A0A958RU46-F1
#
_cell.length_a   1.000
_cell.length_b   1.000
_cell.length_c   1.000
_cell.angle_alpha   90.00
_cell.angle_beta   90.00
_cell.angle_gamma   90.00
#
_symmetry.space_group_name_H-M   'P 1'
#
loop_
_entity.id
_entity.type
_entity.pdbx_description
1 polymer ?
#
loop_
_entity_poly.entity_id
_entity_poly.type
_entity_poly.pdbx_seq_one_letter_code
_entity_poly.pdbx_strand_id
1 'polypeptide(L)'
;MTYSVSGKAFILITFMCMMCGLLYAQQPDVRLVLMNGDTLHVTSADTLASKVIYQVPGKEKEKSMSRYRVFLIVKGDNELWVYDVDTLEGDDYSRQEMAKYIRGIYDARQNYHTGWLKAPAFLVGGGSAILGPLYGLVPQVVYVSLIGNISPRKETGMDEKMKDDFYYREGYTGKARNKRTRHSAASSFLGFLTGLVVYQQAFHK
;
A
#
# COMPACT_ATOMS: atom_id res chain seq x y z
N MET A 1 37.34 0.36 36.50
CA MET A 1 37.62 -1.02 36.04
C MET A 1 37.41 -1.06 34.54
N THR A 2 38.48 -0.91 33.77
CA THR A 2 38.50 -0.96 32.30
C THR A 2 38.79 -2.38 31.86
N TYR A 3 37.81 -3.08 31.29
CA TYR A 3 37.99 -4.44 30.77
C TYR A 3 38.84 -4.39 29.50
N SER A 4 40.09 -4.85 29.60
CA SER A 4 40.98 -5.07 28.46
C SER A 4 40.55 -6.33 27.71
N VAL A 5 39.77 -6.18 26.64
CA VAL A 5 39.37 -7.28 25.77
C VAL A 5 40.60 -7.73 24.97
N SER A 6 41.04 -8.96 25.21
CA SER A 6 42.15 -9.61 24.48
C SER A 6 41.94 -9.54 22.96
N GLY A 7 42.96 -9.12 22.20
CA GLY A 7 42.89 -8.94 20.73
C GLY A 7 42.42 -10.19 19.96
N LYS A 8 42.52 -11.38 20.56
CA LYS A 8 41.99 -12.63 19.99
C LYS A 8 40.45 -12.68 20.01
N ALA A 9 39.81 -12.07 21.01
CA ALA A 9 38.35 -11.99 21.11
C ALA A 9 37.75 -11.02 20.08
N PHE A 10 38.48 -9.95 19.74
CA PHE A 10 38.04 -8.99 18.72
C PHE A 10 38.00 -9.60 17.31
N ILE A 11 39.01 -10.42 16.97
CA ILE A 11 39.06 -11.13 15.67
C ILE A 11 37.92 -12.15 15.55
N LEU A 12 37.62 -12.87 16.63
CA LEU A 12 36.52 -13.86 16.66
C LEU A 12 35.13 -13.23 16.50
N ILE A 13 34.88 -12.07 17.13
CA ILE A 13 33.59 -11.35 17.01
C ILE A 13 33.41 -10.78 15.60
N THR A 14 34.48 -10.29 14.98
CA THR A 14 34.44 -9.74 13.61
C THR A 14 34.17 -10.85 12.59
N PHE A 15 34.80 -12.02 12.77
CA PHE A 15 34.56 -13.20 11.92
C PHE A 15 33.13 -13.75 12.06
N MET A 16 32.58 -13.75 13.29
CA MET A 16 31.20 -14.19 13.55
C MET A 16 30.16 -13.24 12.94
N CYS A 17 30.39 -11.91 12.97
CA CYS A 17 29.52 -10.94 12.30
C CYS A 17 29.57 -11.07 10.76
N MET A 18 30.73 -11.43 10.20
CA MET A 18 30.89 -11.62 8.75
C MET A 18 30.21 -12.91 8.26
N MET A 19 30.25 -13.99 9.05
CA MET A 19 29.54 -15.25 8.74
C MET A 19 28.02 -15.12 8.84
N CYS A 20 27.49 -14.28 9.75
CA CYS A 20 26.06 -14.02 9.83
C CYS A 20 25.51 -13.29 8.59
N GLY A 21 26.33 -12.51 7.87
CA GLY A 21 25.89 -11.79 6.66
C GLY A 21 25.64 -12.70 5.45
N LEU A 22 26.31 -13.85 5.37
CA LEU A 22 26.23 -14.75 4.22
C LEU A 22 24.98 -15.66 4.24
N LEU A 23 24.34 -15.84 5.40
CA LEU A 23 23.14 -16.68 5.54
C LEU A 23 21.84 -15.96 5.12
N TYR A 24 21.88 -14.65 4.85
CA TYR A 24 20.70 -13.89 4.44
C TYR A 24 20.53 -13.76 2.91
N ALA A 25 21.41 -14.37 2.11
CA ALA A 25 21.46 -14.13 0.66
C ALA A 25 20.62 -15.08 -0.22
N GLN A 26 19.85 -16.01 0.37
CA GLN A 26 19.01 -16.94 -0.40
C GLN A 26 17.54 -16.82 -0.01
N GLN A 27 16.92 -15.69 -0.38
CA GLN A 27 15.46 -15.66 -0.49
C GLN A 27 15.07 -16.32 -1.81
N PRO A 28 14.14 -17.29 -1.81
CA PRO A 28 13.55 -17.80 -3.04
C PRO A 28 12.92 -16.64 -3.79
N ASP A 29 13.35 -16.40 -5.03
CA ASP A 29 12.90 -15.26 -5.83
C ASP A 29 11.57 -15.58 -6.53
N VAL A 30 10.56 -15.95 -5.72
CA VAL A 30 9.18 -16.08 -6.19
C VAL A 30 8.39 -14.88 -5.70
N ARG A 31 7.86 -14.11 -6.66
CA ARG A 31 7.01 -12.94 -6.37
C ARG A 31 5.64 -13.11 -7.00
N LEU A 32 4.61 -12.85 -6.20
CA LEU A 32 3.22 -12.78 -6.64
C LEU A 32 2.87 -11.32 -6.85
N VAL A 33 2.58 -10.92 -8.08
CA VAL A 33 1.97 -9.63 -8.40
C VAL A 33 0.47 -9.78 -8.27
N LEU A 34 -0.13 -8.97 -7.40
CA LEU A 34 -1.57 -8.98 -7.15
C LEU A 34 -2.28 -7.95 -8.04
N MET A 35 -3.58 -8.15 -8.28
CA MET A 35 -4.43 -7.24 -9.06
C MET A 35 -4.51 -5.82 -8.47
N ASN A 36 -4.24 -5.68 -7.17
CA ASN A 36 -4.22 -4.38 -6.48
C ASN A 36 -2.84 -3.68 -6.52
N GLY A 37 -1.91 -4.20 -7.33
CA GLY A 37 -0.53 -3.75 -7.49
C GLY A 37 0.38 -3.99 -6.29
N ASP A 38 -0.03 -4.78 -5.30
CA ASP A 38 0.89 -5.28 -4.27
C ASP A 38 1.74 -6.44 -4.81
N THR A 39 2.96 -6.56 -4.30
CA THR A 39 3.86 -7.67 -4.61
C THR A 39 4.15 -8.44 -3.33
N LEU A 40 3.89 -9.75 -3.33
CA LEU A 40 4.23 -10.64 -2.21
C LEU A 40 5.44 -11.49 -2.57
N HIS A 41 6.48 -11.45 -1.74
CA HIS A 41 7.60 -12.37 -1.83
C HIS A 41 7.25 -13.67 -1.09
N VAL A 42 7.37 -14.79 -1.79
CA VAL A 42 6.94 -16.11 -1.32
C VAL A 42 8.03 -17.14 -1.60
N THR A 43 8.05 -18.22 -0.81
CA THR A 43 9.00 -19.33 -1.00
C THR A 43 8.60 -20.21 -2.18
N SER A 44 7.31 -20.48 -2.28
CA SER A 44 6.69 -21.30 -3.32
C SER A 44 5.32 -20.72 -3.65
N ALA A 45 4.88 -20.94 -4.89
CA ALA A 45 3.56 -20.58 -5.34
C ALA A 45 3.09 -21.57 -6.40
N ASP A 46 1.96 -22.20 -6.17
CA ASP A 46 1.33 -23.13 -7.11
C ASP A 46 -0.11 -22.74 -7.39
N THR A 47 -0.53 -22.98 -8.63
CA THR A 47 -1.87 -22.62 -9.09
C THR A 47 -2.73 -23.88 -9.14
N LEU A 48 -3.81 -23.88 -8.36
CA LEU A 48 -4.91 -24.84 -8.45
C LEU A 48 -6.08 -24.15 -9.15
N ALA A 49 -7.03 -24.95 -9.68
CA ALA A 49 -8.12 -24.48 -10.56
C ALA A 49 -8.75 -23.12 -10.16
N SER A 50 -9.08 -22.93 -8.88
CA SER A 50 -9.71 -21.71 -8.36
C SER A 50 -8.87 -20.91 -7.35
N LYS A 51 -7.68 -21.40 -6.97
CA LYS A 51 -6.88 -20.82 -5.88
C LYS A 51 -5.39 -20.88 -6.19
N VAL A 52 -4.66 -19.86 -5.76
CA VAL A 52 -3.20 -19.87 -5.71
C VAL A 52 -2.79 -20.21 -4.27
N ILE A 53 -2.06 -21.31 -4.09
CA ILE A 53 -1.44 -21.69 -2.82
C ILE A 53 -0.03 -21.16 -2.81
N TYR A 54 0.37 -20.54 -1.71
CA TYR A 54 1.70 -19.96 -1.56
C TYR A 54 2.21 -20.09 -0.13
N GLN A 55 3.52 -20.18 0.01
CA GLN A 55 4.20 -20.24 1.30
C GLN A 55 4.94 -18.95 1.59
N VAL A 56 4.73 -18.39 2.78
CA VAL A 56 5.43 -17.18 3.21
C VAL A 56 6.82 -17.57 3.73
N PRO A 57 7.89 -16.80 3.41
CA PRO A 57 9.23 -17.10 3.90
C PRO A 57 9.27 -17.19 5.43
N GLY A 58 9.91 -18.23 5.95
CA GLY A 58 10.02 -18.48 7.39
C GLY A 58 8.73 -18.99 8.06
N LYS A 59 7.70 -19.36 7.30
CA LYS A 59 6.49 -19.99 7.83
C LYS A 59 6.26 -21.33 7.16
N GLU A 60 6.02 -22.37 7.96
CA GLU A 60 5.69 -23.70 7.45
C GLU A 60 4.25 -23.79 6.91
N LYS A 61 3.36 -22.90 7.36
CA LYS A 61 1.96 -22.92 6.93
C LYS A 61 1.78 -22.28 5.56
N GLU A 62 1.27 -23.08 4.64
CA GLU A 62 0.73 -22.62 3.36
C GLU A 62 -0.49 -21.73 3.56
N LYS A 63 -0.61 -20.74 2.68
CA LYS A 63 -1.77 -19.87 2.58
C LYS A 63 -2.38 -20.02 1.19
N SER A 64 -3.68 -19.81 1.10
CA SER A 64 -4.37 -19.79 -0.19
C SER A 64 -4.98 -18.41 -0.43
N MET A 65 -5.00 -18.02 -1.70
CA MET A 65 -5.69 -16.83 -2.19
C MET A 65 -6.51 -17.21 -3.42
N SER A 66 -7.62 -16.51 -3.63
CA SER A 66 -8.39 -16.65 -4.87
C SER A 66 -7.52 -16.32 -6.09
N ARG A 67 -7.68 -17.09 -7.17
CA ARG A 67 -6.97 -16.88 -8.43
C ARG A 67 -7.19 -15.47 -8.98
N TYR A 68 -8.42 -14.95 -8.86
CA TYR A 68 -8.82 -13.61 -9.30
C TYR A 68 -8.11 -12.45 -8.58
N ARG A 69 -7.33 -12.72 -7.53
CA ARG A 69 -6.55 -11.69 -6.84
C ARG A 69 -5.09 -11.64 -7.32
N VAL A 70 -4.64 -12.66 -8.04
CA VAL A 70 -3.26 -12.82 -8.50
C VAL A 70 -3.20 -12.53 -9.99
N PHE A 71 -2.33 -11.60 -10.36
CA PHE A 71 -2.12 -11.19 -11.73
C PHE A 71 -1.05 -12.05 -12.42
N LEU A 72 0.14 -12.08 -11.81
CA LEU A 72 1.34 -12.70 -12.35
C LEU A 72 2.11 -13.39 -11.23
N ILE A 73 2.61 -14.60 -11.49
CA ILE A 73 3.57 -15.29 -10.64
C ILE A 73 4.91 -15.25 -11.36
N VAL A 74 5.92 -14.67 -10.75
CA VAL A 74 7.29 -14.67 -11.30
C VAL A 74 8.13 -15.61 -10.44
N LYS A 75 8.74 -16.61 -11.07
CA LYS A 75 9.64 -17.61 -10.46
C LYS A 75 11.01 -17.48 -11.13
N GLY A 76 11.90 -16.64 -10.59
CA GLY A 76 13.13 -16.27 -11.29
C GLY A 76 12.82 -15.60 -12.63
N ASP A 77 13.34 -16.15 -13.74
CA ASP A 77 13.10 -15.64 -15.11
C ASP A 77 11.76 -16.09 -15.72
N ASN A 78 11.04 -17.01 -15.08
CA ASN A 78 9.77 -17.52 -15.59
C ASN A 78 8.59 -16.68 -15.10
N GLU A 79 7.86 -16.09 -16.02
CA GLU A 79 6.61 -15.36 -15.75
C GLU A 79 5.39 -16.21 -16.12
N LEU A 80 4.59 -16.57 -15.12
CA LEU A 80 3.32 -17.28 -15.29
C LEU A 80 2.15 -16.30 -15.12
N TRP A 81 1.44 -16.04 -16.21
CA TRP A 81 0.23 -15.23 -16.23
C TRP A 81 -0.93 -16.02 -15.64
N VAL A 82 -1.43 -15.57 -14.49
CA VAL A 82 -2.56 -16.21 -13.81
C VAL A 82 -3.88 -15.58 -14.23
N TYR A 83 -3.83 -14.28 -14.51
CA TYR A 83 -4.95 -13.49 -15.00
C TYR A 83 -5.46 -13.99 -16.34
N ASP A 84 -6.78 -14.15 -16.41
CA ASP A 84 -7.49 -14.44 -17.64
C ASP A 84 -8.69 -13.51 -17.76
N VAL A 85 -9.01 -13.12 -18.98
CA VAL A 85 -10.10 -12.18 -19.26
C VAL A 85 -11.42 -12.93 -19.08
N ASP A 86 -12.26 -12.47 -18.16
CA ASP A 86 -13.60 -13.01 -17.97
C ASP A 86 -14.64 -11.99 -18.47
N THR A 87 -15.10 -12.21 -19.70
CA THR A 87 -16.11 -11.36 -20.35
C THR A 87 -17.49 -11.45 -19.68
N LEU A 88 -17.74 -12.44 -18.82
CA LEU A 88 -19.01 -12.57 -18.11
C LEU A 88 -19.06 -11.73 -16.83
N GLU A 89 -17.91 -11.41 -16.25
CA GLU A 89 -17.80 -10.61 -15.02
C GLU A 89 -17.55 -9.11 -15.27
N GLY A 90 -17.45 -8.68 -16.53
CA GLY A 90 -17.24 -7.27 -16.92
C GLY A 90 -15.79 -6.80 -16.77
N ASP A 91 -14.84 -7.74 -16.74
CA ASP A 91 -13.41 -7.42 -16.71
C ASP A 91 -12.90 -7.39 -18.16
N ASP A 92 -12.97 -6.22 -18.79
CA ASP A 92 -12.74 -6.05 -20.24
C ASP A 92 -11.27 -5.81 -20.61
N TYR A 93 -10.36 -5.79 -19.63
CA TYR A 93 -8.96 -5.49 -19.88
C TYR A 93 -8.21 -6.72 -20.37
N SER A 94 -7.59 -6.60 -21.54
CA SER A 94 -6.59 -7.57 -21.98
C SER A 94 -5.43 -7.64 -20.98
N ARG A 95 -4.67 -8.74 -21.01
CA ARG A 95 -3.52 -8.95 -20.10
C ARG A 95 -2.53 -7.78 -20.12
N GLN A 96 -2.30 -7.19 -21.29
CA GLN A 96 -1.39 -6.04 -21.43
C GLN A 96 -1.97 -4.75 -20.85
N GLU A 97 -3.27 -4.52 -21.04
CA GLU A 97 -3.97 -3.36 -20.49
C GLU A 97 -4.02 -3.44 -18.96
N MET A 98 -4.32 -4.62 -18.42
CA MET A 98 -4.28 -4.89 -16.99
C MET A 98 -2.86 -4.71 -16.42
N ALA A 99 -1.81 -5.13 -17.15
CA ALA A 99 -0.42 -4.89 -16.73
C ALA A 99 -0.12 -3.39 -16.57
N LYS A 100 -0.55 -2.57 -17.53
CA LYS A 100 -0.40 -1.11 -17.50
C LYS A 100 -1.21 -0.49 -16.36
N TYR A 101 -2.44 -0.94 -16.16
CA TYR A 101 -3.30 -0.51 -15.05
C TYR A 101 -2.66 -0.80 -13.68
N ILE A 102 -2.18 -2.03 -13.47
CA ILE A 102 -1.48 -2.45 -12.25
C ILE A 102 -0.19 -1.64 -12.05
N ARG A 103 0.54 -1.36 -13.13
CA ARG A 103 1.74 -0.50 -13.08
C ARG A 103 1.38 0.91 -12.62
N GLY A 104 0.30 1.49 -13.12
CA GLY A 104 -0.24 2.77 -12.65
C GLY A 104 -0.56 2.76 -11.16
N ILE A 105 -1.21 1.69 -10.66
CA ILE A 105 -1.50 1.52 -9.23
C ILE A 105 -0.21 1.48 -8.40
N TYR A 106 0.80 0.74 -8.87
CA TYR A 106 2.08 0.62 -8.19
C TYR A 106 2.77 1.99 -8.07
N ASP A 107 2.88 2.73 -9.17
CA ASP A 107 3.53 4.03 -9.20
C ASP A 107 2.77 5.06 -8.34
N ALA A 108 1.44 5.06 -8.37
CA ALA A 108 0.64 5.90 -7.47
C ALA A 108 0.86 5.56 -6.00
N ARG A 109 1.10 4.29 -5.65
CA ARG A 109 1.40 3.91 -4.28
C ARG A 109 2.72 4.53 -3.83
N GLN A 110 3.77 4.40 -4.64
CA GLN A 110 5.13 4.82 -4.31
C GLN A 110 5.31 6.34 -4.38
N ASN A 111 4.85 6.97 -5.46
CA ASN A 111 5.25 8.33 -5.81
C ASN A 111 4.19 9.40 -5.46
N TYR A 112 2.93 9.01 -5.24
CA TYR A 112 1.88 9.99 -4.93
C TYR A 112 1.88 10.38 -3.44
N HIS A 113 2.20 11.64 -3.14
CA HIS A 113 2.22 12.16 -1.77
C HIS A 113 0.98 13.01 -1.45
N THR A 114 0.38 12.77 -0.28
CA THR A 114 -0.84 13.45 0.19
C THR A 114 -0.61 14.29 1.44
N GLY A 115 0.65 14.63 1.75
CA GLY A 115 1.02 15.34 2.98
C GLY A 115 0.28 16.67 3.15
N TRP A 116 0.20 17.47 2.09
CA TRP A 116 -0.44 18.79 2.09
C TRP A 116 -1.95 18.75 2.43
N LEU A 117 -2.63 17.63 2.19
CA LEU A 117 -4.07 17.47 2.46
C LEU A 117 -4.38 17.22 3.94
N LYS A 118 -3.39 16.77 4.72
CA LYS A 118 -3.61 16.39 6.12
C LYS A 118 -3.97 17.59 7.00
N ALA A 119 -3.27 18.72 6.81
CA ALA A 119 -3.49 19.93 7.59
C ALA A 119 -4.92 20.51 7.43
N PRO A 120 -5.44 20.80 6.22
CA PRO A 120 -6.81 21.29 6.09
C PRO A 120 -7.84 20.27 6.56
N ALA A 121 -7.62 18.97 6.32
CA ALA A 121 -8.49 17.92 6.83
C ALA A 121 -8.57 17.91 8.37
N PHE A 122 -7.41 18.04 9.04
CA PHE A 122 -7.33 18.11 10.48
C PHE A 122 -8.06 19.34 11.04
N LEU A 123 -7.89 20.51 10.41
CA LEU A 123 -8.57 21.74 10.82
C LEU A 123 -10.10 21.64 10.67
N VAL A 124 -10.58 21.08 9.56
CA VAL A 124 -12.02 20.83 9.35
C VAL A 124 -12.57 19.89 10.42
N GLY A 125 -11.85 18.80 10.72
CA GLY A 125 -12.23 17.87 11.78
C GLY A 125 -12.23 18.51 13.17
N GLY A 126 -11.17 19.24 13.52
CA GLY A 126 -11.08 19.91 14.82
C GLY A 126 -12.14 20.99 15.01
N GLY A 127 -12.40 21.80 13.98
CA GLY A 127 -13.44 22.81 14.00
C GLY A 127 -14.85 22.23 14.07
N SER A 128 -15.08 21.07 13.44
CA SER A 128 -16.39 20.41 13.48
C SER A 128 -16.76 19.87 14.86
N ALA A 129 -15.78 19.69 15.77
CA ALA A 129 -16.03 19.24 17.14
C ALA A 129 -16.91 20.21 17.95
N ILE A 130 -16.96 21.49 17.58
CA ILE A 130 -17.82 22.51 18.23
C ILE A 130 -19.30 22.17 18.07
N LEU A 131 -19.68 21.43 17.01
CA LEU A 131 -21.05 20.97 16.79
C LEU A 131 -21.44 19.77 17.69
N GLY A 132 -20.51 19.31 18.53
CA GLY A 132 -20.68 18.17 19.42
C GLY A 132 -20.45 16.81 18.75
N PRO A 133 -20.59 15.71 19.52
CA PRO A 133 -20.16 14.37 19.09
C PRO A 133 -20.89 13.80 17.87
N LEU A 134 -22.18 14.10 17.72
CA LEU A 134 -23.00 13.55 16.63
C LEU A 134 -22.97 14.44 15.38
N TYR A 135 -23.27 15.74 15.51
CA TYR A 135 -23.33 16.65 14.37
C TYR A 135 -21.95 17.05 13.84
N GLY A 136 -20.91 16.95 14.68
CA GLY A 136 -19.53 17.23 14.27
C GLY A 136 -18.95 16.22 13.28
N LEU A 137 -19.60 15.09 13.03
CA LEU A 137 -19.22 14.16 11.96
C LEU A 137 -19.67 14.65 10.57
N VAL A 138 -20.73 15.45 10.48
CA VAL A 138 -21.31 15.90 9.19
C VAL A 138 -20.29 16.66 8.33
N PRO A 139 -19.59 17.70 8.85
CA PRO A 139 -18.59 18.41 8.06
C PRO A 139 -17.45 17.53 7.55
N GLN A 140 -17.09 16.48 8.31
CA GLN A 140 -16.03 15.55 7.94
C GLN A 140 -16.45 14.69 6.75
N VAL A 141 -17.67 14.14 6.78
CA VAL A 141 -18.23 13.34 5.68
C VAL A 141 -18.33 14.17 4.41
N VAL A 142 -18.81 15.42 4.53
CA VAL A 142 -18.89 16.35 3.39
C VAL A 142 -17.50 16.64 2.83
N TYR A 143 -16.53 16.98 3.67
CA TYR A 143 -15.15 17.26 3.23
C TYR A 143 -14.50 16.06 2.55
N VAL A 144 -14.60 14.86 3.14
CA VAL A 144 -14.06 13.62 2.55
C VAL A 144 -14.72 13.32 1.20
N SER A 145 -16.01 13.58 1.06
CA SER A 145 -16.74 13.37 -0.20
C SER A 145 -16.28 14.34 -1.30
N LEU A 146 -16.09 15.63 -0.96
CA LEU A 146 -15.57 16.64 -1.89
C LEU A 146 -14.14 16.29 -2.35
N ILE A 147 -13.27 15.96 -1.41
CA ILE A 147 -11.90 15.53 -1.70
C ILE A 147 -11.88 14.22 -2.48
N GLY A 148 -12.86 13.35 -2.25
CA GLY A 148 -13.09 12.16 -3.04
C GLY A 148 -13.38 12.51 -4.49
N ASN A 149 -14.29 13.44 -4.78
CA ASN A 149 -14.77 13.72 -6.14
C ASN A 149 -13.80 14.51 -7.04
N ILE A 150 -12.88 15.28 -6.47
CA ILE A 150 -11.87 15.98 -7.26
C ILE A 150 -10.93 14.93 -7.92
N SER A 151 -10.44 15.13 -9.14
CA SER A 151 -9.40 14.22 -9.67
C SER A 151 -8.02 14.58 -9.11
N PRO A 152 -7.16 13.59 -8.76
CA PRO A 152 -5.77 13.88 -8.44
C PRO A 152 -5.05 14.50 -9.65
N ARG A 153 -4.08 15.40 -9.40
CA ARG A 153 -3.31 16.05 -10.47
C ARG A 153 -2.56 14.97 -11.25
N LYS A 154 -2.75 14.95 -12.56
CA LYS A 154 -2.35 13.84 -13.44
C LYS A 154 -0.84 13.76 -13.72
N GLU A 155 -0.02 14.67 -13.22
CA GLU A 155 1.39 14.78 -13.64
C GLU A 155 2.37 14.43 -12.52
N THR A 156 1.93 14.43 -11.27
CA THR A 156 2.86 14.34 -10.15
C THR A 156 3.18 12.88 -9.81
N GLY A 157 4.35 12.39 -10.21
CA GLY A 157 4.85 11.06 -9.84
C GLY A 157 4.36 9.92 -10.74
N MET A 158 3.78 10.24 -11.90
CA MET A 158 3.55 9.28 -12.98
C MET A 158 4.83 9.03 -13.77
N ASP A 159 4.94 7.87 -14.41
CA ASP A 159 5.98 7.58 -15.39
C ASP A 159 5.74 8.42 -16.66
N GLU A 160 6.72 9.23 -17.02
CA GLU A 160 6.67 10.14 -18.17
C GLU A 160 6.40 9.42 -19.49
N LYS A 161 6.83 8.15 -19.61
CA LYS A 161 6.61 7.36 -20.83
C LYS A 161 5.21 6.78 -20.93
N MET A 162 4.51 6.64 -19.81
CA MET A 162 3.19 5.98 -19.72
C MET A 162 2.06 6.93 -19.35
N LYS A 163 2.38 8.20 -19.06
CA LYS A 163 1.39 9.21 -18.61
C LYS A 163 0.25 9.46 -19.59
N ASP A 164 0.44 9.16 -20.87
CA ASP A 164 -0.56 9.34 -21.92
C ASP A 164 -1.40 8.08 -22.17
N ASP A 165 -0.95 6.92 -21.66
CA ASP A 165 -1.67 5.66 -21.77
C ASP A 165 -2.93 5.66 -20.88
N PHE A 166 -4.08 5.34 -21.47
CA PHE A 166 -5.36 5.40 -20.79
C PHE A 166 -5.43 4.48 -19.56
N TYR A 167 -5.07 3.21 -19.71
CA TYR A 167 -5.18 2.19 -18.67
C TYR A 167 -4.22 2.47 -17.51
N TYR A 168 -3.00 2.89 -17.83
CA TYR A 168 -2.04 3.32 -16.82
C TYR A 168 -2.58 4.48 -15.96
N ARG A 169 -3.11 5.52 -16.62
CA ARG A 169 -3.67 6.70 -15.93
C ARG A 169 -4.85 6.33 -15.06
N GLU A 170 -5.70 5.43 -15.52
CA GLU A 170 -6.86 5.00 -14.76
C GLU A 170 -6.45 4.32 -13.45
N GLY A 171 -5.52 3.36 -13.51
CA GLY A 171 -4.98 2.69 -12.33
C GLY A 171 -4.29 3.66 -11.37
N TYR A 172 -3.49 4.57 -11.92
CA TYR A 172 -2.82 5.61 -11.13
C TYR A 172 -3.81 6.52 -10.41
N THR A 173 -4.75 7.10 -11.16
CA THR A 173 -5.70 8.10 -10.64
C THR A 173 -6.66 7.48 -9.63
N GLY A 174 -7.15 6.26 -9.88
CA GLY A 174 -7.97 5.51 -8.93
C GLY A 174 -7.25 5.28 -7.60
N LYS A 175 -5.99 4.84 -7.64
CA LYS A 175 -5.20 4.59 -6.43
C LYS A 175 -4.85 5.90 -5.70
N ALA A 176 -4.46 6.94 -6.42
CA ALA A 176 -4.13 8.25 -5.87
C ALA A 176 -5.36 8.89 -5.18
N ARG A 177 -6.54 8.80 -5.81
CA ARG A 177 -7.82 9.24 -5.24
C ARG A 177 -8.11 8.51 -3.93
N ASN A 178 -8.02 7.18 -3.91
CA ASN A 178 -8.24 6.38 -2.71
C ASN A 178 -7.25 6.72 -1.58
N LYS A 179 -5.95 6.91 -1.90
CA LYS A 179 -4.93 7.33 -0.92
C LYS A 179 -5.27 8.69 -0.30
N ARG A 180 -5.72 9.65 -1.13
CA ARG A 180 -6.14 10.97 -0.68
C ARG A 180 -7.38 10.92 0.21
N THR A 181 -8.42 10.20 -0.21
CA THR A 181 -9.66 10.04 0.58
C THR A 181 -9.37 9.43 1.95
N ARG A 182 -8.58 8.35 1.99
CA ARG A 182 -8.22 7.68 3.26
C ARG A 182 -7.40 8.57 4.19
N HIS A 183 -6.39 9.27 3.67
CA HIS A 183 -5.57 10.16 4.49
C HIS A 183 -6.36 11.37 5.00
N SER A 184 -7.25 11.91 4.18
CA SER A 184 -8.13 13.02 4.57
C SER A 184 -9.13 12.59 5.63
N ALA A 185 -9.76 11.42 5.46
CA ALA A 185 -10.66 10.86 6.47
C ALA A 185 -9.94 10.59 7.80
N ALA A 186 -8.77 9.96 7.77
CA ALA A 186 -8.00 9.67 8.97
C ALA A 186 -7.55 10.96 9.69
N SER A 187 -7.07 11.96 8.94
CA SER A 187 -6.61 13.23 9.51
C SER A 187 -7.77 14.08 10.05
N SER A 188 -8.91 14.10 9.36
CA SER A 188 -10.13 14.76 9.82
C SER A 188 -10.67 14.11 11.09
N PHE A 189 -10.71 12.78 11.13
CA PHE A 189 -11.15 12.07 12.33
C PHE A 189 -10.23 12.34 13.53
N LEU A 190 -8.91 12.34 13.32
CA LEU A 190 -7.94 12.69 14.36
C LEU A 190 -8.12 14.13 14.86
N GLY A 191 -8.34 15.06 13.94
CA GLY A 191 -8.65 16.46 14.26
C GLY A 191 -9.91 16.58 15.11
N PHE A 192 -10.97 15.86 14.74
CA PHE A 192 -12.22 15.84 15.47
C PHE A 192 -12.07 15.31 16.90
N LEU A 193 -11.38 14.20 17.09
CA LEU A 193 -11.10 13.67 18.43
C LEU A 193 -10.33 14.69 19.29
N THR A 194 -9.35 15.37 18.68
CA THR A 194 -8.57 16.41 19.36
C THR A 194 -9.46 17.60 19.72
N GLY A 195 -10.32 18.03 18.79
CA GLY A 195 -11.29 19.11 18.99
C GLY A 195 -12.30 18.78 20.09
N LEU A 196 -12.76 17.54 20.20
CA LEU A 196 -13.68 17.11 21.27
C LEU A 196 -13.02 17.19 22.65
N VAL A 197 -11.76 16.78 22.76
CA VAL A 197 -11.00 16.89 24.03
C VAL A 197 -10.85 18.36 24.42
N VAL A 198 -10.50 19.24 23.47
CA VAL A 198 -10.38 20.68 23.71
C VAL A 198 -11.72 21.30 24.09
N TYR A 199 -12.79 20.95 23.38
CA TYR A 199 -14.16 21.41 23.66
C TYR A 199 -14.60 21.00 25.07
N GLN A 200 -14.37 19.74 25.45
CA GLN A 200 -14.71 19.24 26.78
C GLN A 200 -13.93 19.99 27.88
N GLN A 201 -12.63 20.26 27.69
CA GLN A 201 -11.85 21.03 28.67
C GLN A 201 -12.26 22.51 28.77
N ALA A 202 -12.73 23.10 27.67
CA ALA A 202 -13.10 24.51 27.62
C ALA A 202 -14.52 24.79 28.16
N PHE A 203 -15.47 23.87 27.93
CA PHE A 203 -16.89 24.09 28.21
C PHE A 203 -17.48 23.18 29.31
N HIS A 204 -16.70 22.25 29.86
CA HIS A 204 -17.06 21.49 31.08
C HIS A 204 -16.08 21.79 32.22
N LYS A 205 -15.80 23.08 32.44
CA LYS A 205 -15.39 23.61 33.75
C LYS A 205 -16.60 24.22 34.45
#